data_AF-A0A9E3ADD1-F1
#
_entry.id   AF-A0A9E3ADD1-F1
#
_cell.length_a   1.000
_cell.length_b   1.000
_cell.length_c   1.000
_cell.angle_alpha   90.00
_cell.angle_beta   90.00
_cell.angle_gamma   90.00
#
_symmetry.space_group_name_H-M   'P 1'
#
loop_
_entity.id
_entity.type
_entity.pdbx_description
1 polymer ?
#
loop_
_entity_poly.entity_id
_entity_poly.type
_entity_poly.pdbx_seq_one_letter_code
_entity_poly.pdbx_strand_id
1 'polypeptide(L)'
;MEVQAVRTNGDGDLNGLGRNMPGAADPHVQEVLKSAHEELRFLLKQRAEIMKRIGTVKQTIVGLANMFGDDVLSEELLDLIDRKTSGRQPGFTKACRMVLMEAGRALGAREVCERIQEKVPPVLLRHKDPLASVTTVLNRLVEYGEARTLIRENGRRAWQWVSEPTANAGNSQ
;
A
#
# COMPACT_ATOMS: atom_id res chain seq x y z
N MET A 1 -23.74 -58.25 70.73
CA MET A 1 -22.84 -58.53 69.60
C MET A 1 -22.64 -57.24 68.85
N GLU A 2 -21.48 -56.62 69.04
CA GLU A 2 -20.97 -55.54 68.19
C GLU A 2 -20.59 -56.08 66.82
N VAL A 3 -20.81 -55.29 65.77
CA VAL A 3 -19.81 -55.00 64.72
C VAL A 3 -20.20 -53.69 64.02
N GLN A 4 -19.27 -52.73 64.02
CA GLN A 4 -19.32 -51.50 63.24
C GLN A 4 -18.98 -51.78 61.76
N ALA A 5 -19.53 -50.98 60.84
CA ALA A 5 -18.76 -50.44 59.71
C ALA A 5 -19.48 -49.25 59.04
N VAL A 6 -18.88 -48.07 59.27
CA VAL A 6 -18.53 -47.02 58.29
C VAL A 6 -19.61 -46.38 57.38
N ARG A 7 -19.79 -45.10 57.72
CA ARG A 7 -20.33 -43.92 57.01
C ARG A 7 -19.96 -43.79 55.52
N THR A 8 -20.88 -43.23 54.73
CA THR A 8 -20.58 -42.14 53.78
C THR A 8 -21.76 -41.15 53.70
N ASN A 9 -21.51 -39.91 54.10
CA ASN A 9 -22.37 -38.74 53.88
C ASN A 9 -22.25 -38.31 52.42
N GLY A 10 -23.35 -37.83 51.84
CA GLY A 10 -23.31 -36.99 50.65
C GLY A 10 -22.79 -35.59 50.99
N ASP A 11 -22.09 -34.98 50.05
CA ASP A 11 -22.26 -33.58 49.69
C ASP A 11 -21.67 -33.38 48.29
N GLY A 12 -22.39 -32.62 47.46
CA GLY A 12 -22.07 -32.44 46.07
C GLY A 12 -20.90 -31.49 45.87
N ASP A 13 -19.89 -31.95 45.14
CA ASP A 13 -18.86 -31.08 44.56
C ASP A 13 -18.89 -31.21 43.03
N LEU A 14 -19.69 -30.33 42.43
CA LEU A 14 -19.57 -29.92 41.03
C LEU A 14 -18.49 -28.84 40.94
N ASN A 15 -17.21 -29.20 40.78
CA ASN A 15 -16.25 -28.35 40.08
C ASN A 15 -14.90 -29.03 39.87
N GLY A 16 -14.50 -29.16 38.60
CA GLY A 16 -13.18 -29.70 38.27
C GLY A 16 -12.92 -30.00 36.80
N LEU A 17 -13.76 -29.50 35.88
CA LEU A 17 -13.39 -29.44 34.46
C LEU A 17 -12.53 -28.20 34.25
N GLY A 18 -11.25 -28.33 34.61
CA GLY A 18 -10.18 -27.44 34.15
C GLY A 18 -10.02 -27.57 32.64
N ARG A 19 -10.96 -27.01 31.88
CA ARG A 19 -10.75 -26.65 30.48
C ARG A 19 -9.66 -25.57 30.47
N ASN A 20 -8.43 -25.99 30.21
CA ASN A 20 -7.42 -25.07 29.68
C ASN A 20 -7.95 -24.53 28.34
N MET A 21 -8.61 -23.38 28.39
CA MET A 21 -8.94 -22.55 27.25
C MET A 21 -7.65 -21.85 26.78
N PRO A 22 -7.13 -22.12 25.57
CA PRO A 22 -6.09 -21.30 24.98
C PRO A 22 -6.74 -20.04 24.41
N GLY A 23 -7.23 -19.17 25.29
CA GLY A 23 -8.09 -18.03 24.89
C GLY A 23 -7.79 -16.72 25.62
N ALA A 24 -7.08 -16.75 26.74
CA ALA A 24 -6.52 -15.54 27.33
C ALA A 24 -5.12 -15.36 26.73
N ALA A 25 -5.03 -14.71 25.57
CA ALA A 25 -3.74 -14.23 25.08
C ALA A 25 -3.11 -13.41 26.22
N ASP A 26 -1.91 -13.82 26.64
CA ASP A 26 -1.14 -13.20 27.70
C ASP A 26 -1.23 -11.66 27.55
N PRO A 27 -1.67 -10.91 28.58
CA PRO A 27 -1.77 -9.46 28.53
C PRO A 27 -0.50 -8.78 27.99
N HIS A 28 0.67 -9.38 28.25
CA HIS A 28 1.94 -8.92 27.71
C HIS A 28 2.05 -9.08 26.19
N VAL A 29 1.59 -10.21 25.64
CA VAL A 29 1.56 -10.46 24.19
C VAL A 29 0.60 -9.48 23.50
N GLN A 30 -0.55 -9.17 24.11
CA GLN A 30 -1.48 -8.17 23.58
C GLN A 30 -0.87 -6.77 23.56
N GLU A 31 -0.11 -6.40 24.59
CA GLU A 31 0.58 -5.11 24.66
C GLU A 31 1.69 -4.97 23.61
N VAL A 32 2.51 -6.01 23.42
CA VAL A 32 3.54 -6.06 22.36
C VAL A 32 2.92 -5.95 20.97
N LEU A 33 1.82 -6.67 20.70
CA LEU A 33 1.13 -6.61 19.42
C LEU A 33 0.55 -5.22 19.14
N LYS A 34 -0.02 -4.57 20.16
CA LYS A 34 -0.54 -3.21 20.06
C LYS A 34 0.59 -2.22 19.73
N SER A 35 1.71 -2.31 20.45
CA SER A 35 2.89 -1.47 20.21
C SER A 35 3.44 -1.65 18.79
N ALA A 36 3.65 -2.89 18.34
CA ALA A 36 4.12 -3.19 16.99
C ALA A 36 3.17 -2.68 15.89
N HIS A 37 1.86 -2.77 16.14
CA HIS A 37 0.84 -2.25 15.21
C HIS A 37 0.84 -0.72 15.12
N GLU A 38 1.02 -0.03 16.25
CA GLU A 38 1.16 1.42 16.29
C GLU A 38 2.45 1.89 15.60
N GLU A 39 3.56 1.20 15.82
CA GLU A 39 4.84 1.45 15.15
C GLU A 39 4.70 1.25 13.63
N LEU A 40 4.09 0.15 13.19
CA LEU A 40 3.84 -0.09 11.77
C LEU A 40 3.01 1.03 11.14
N ARG A 41 1.93 1.47 11.81
CA ARG A 41 1.11 2.59 11.34
C ARG A 41 1.92 3.88 11.23
N PHE A 42 2.79 4.14 12.18
CA PHE A 42 3.65 5.31 12.17
C PHE A 42 4.66 5.26 11.02
N LEU A 43 5.32 4.12 10.81
CA LEU A 43 6.24 3.91 9.69
C LEU A 43 5.54 4.05 8.33
N LEU A 44 4.32 3.55 8.19
CA LEU A 44 3.52 3.73 6.97
C LEU A 44 3.22 5.21 6.68
N LYS A 45 2.89 6.00 7.72
CA LYS A 45 2.70 7.45 7.58
C LYS A 45 4.00 8.16 7.18
N GLN A 46 5.10 7.84 7.85
CA GLN A 46 6.41 8.40 7.52
C GLN A 46 6.83 8.06 6.08
N ARG A 47 6.62 6.81 5.66
CA ARG A 47 6.90 6.37 4.29
C ARG A 47 6.14 7.22 3.27
N ALA A 48 4.86 7.52 3.51
CA ALA A 48 4.07 8.37 2.63
C ALA A 48 4.62 9.81 2.57
N GLU A 49 4.98 10.39 3.71
CA GLU A 49 5.56 11.74 3.79
C GLU A 49 6.90 11.84 3.07
N ILE A 50 7.79 10.86 3.28
CA ILE A 50 9.09 10.78 2.61
C ILE A 50 8.89 10.65 1.10
N MET A 51 7.99 9.79 0.65
CA MET A 51 7.66 9.64 -0.77
C MET A 51 7.16 10.94 -1.40
N LYS A 52 6.34 11.72 -0.67
CA LYS A 52 5.90 13.05 -1.10
C LYS A 52 7.08 14.00 -1.30
N ARG A 53 7.98 14.07 -0.31
CA ARG A 53 9.19 14.92 -0.40
C ARG A 53 10.09 14.51 -1.56
N ILE A 54 10.31 13.21 -1.75
CA ILE A 54 11.07 12.69 -2.90
C ILE A 54 10.43 13.14 -4.22
N GLY A 55 9.10 13.01 -4.35
CA GLY A 55 8.37 13.44 -5.54
C GLY A 55 8.54 14.93 -5.84
N THR A 56 8.39 15.79 -4.83
CA THR A 56 8.61 17.24 -4.97
C THR A 56 10.03 17.57 -5.42
N VAL A 57 11.04 16.95 -4.79
CA VAL A 57 12.44 17.18 -5.16
C VAL A 57 12.71 16.72 -6.60
N LYS A 58 12.25 15.53 -6.99
CA LYS A 58 12.35 15.07 -8.39
C LYS A 58 11.71 16.06 -9.36
N GLN A 59 10.52 16.57 -9.05
CA GLN A 59 9.82 17.53 -9.90
C GLN A 59 10.59 18.85 -10.07
N THR A 60 11.18 19.37 -8.99
CA THR A 60 12.04 20.55 -9.07
C THR A 60 13.23 20.31 -9.99
N ILE A 61 13.89 19.16 -9.86
CA ILE A 61 15.05 18.81 -10.69
C ILE A 61 14.66 18.67 -12.16
N VAL A 62 13.55 18.01 -12.45
CA VAL A 62 12.96 17.92 -13.80
C VAL A 62 12.64 19.32 -14.36
N GLY A 63 12.11 20.21 -13.53
CA GLY A 63 11.86 21.60 -13.89
C GLY A 63 13.13 22.37 -14.23
N LEU A 64 14.18 22.21 -13.43
CA LEU A 64 15.50 22.81 -13.71
C LEU A 64 16.08 22.27 -15.02
N ALA A 65 16.02 20.96 -15.25
CA ALA A 65 16.50 20.34 -16.48
C ALA A 65 15.77 20.87 -17.73
N ASN A 66 14.46 21.09 -17.63
CA ASN A 66 13.68 21.70 -18.72
C ASN A 66 14.09 23.15 -19.03
N MET A 67 14.59 23.90 -18.05
CA MET A 67 15.00 25.30 -18.24
C MET A 67 16.44 25.44 -18.71
N PHE A 68 17.33 24.56 -18.25
CA PHE A 68 18.77 24.69 -18.42
C PHE A 68 19.40 23.60 -19.30
N GLY A 69 18.63 22.58 -19.72
CA GLY A 69 19.15 21.42 -20.43
C GLY A 69 19.45 20.24 -19.49
N ASP A 70 19.43 19.02 -20.06
CA ASP A 70 19.72 17.79 -19.31
C ASP A 70 21.24 17.58 -19.08
N ASP A 71 22.11 18.33 -19.76
CA ASP A 71 23.57 18.28 -19.66
C ASP A 71 24.12 18.75 -18.31
N VAL A 72 23.32 19.53 -17.57
CA VAL A 72 23.63 19.96 -16.20
C VAL A 72 23.45 18.82 -15.20
N LEU A 73 22.72 17.77 -15.55
CA LEU A 73 22.44 16.65 -14.65
C LEU A 73 23.45 15.50 -14.84
N SER A 74 23.95 14.97 -13.73
CA SER A 74 24.76 13.75 -13.77
C SER A 74 23.93 12.55 -14.25
N GLU A 75 24.60 11.54 -14.79
CA GLU A 75 23.94 10.31 -15.21
C GLU A 75 23.19 9.60 -14.07
N GLU A 76 23.76 9.62 -12.86
CA GLU A 76 23.13 9.07 -11.66
C GLU A 76 21.83 9.83 -11.34
N LEU A 77 21.85 11.15 -11.46
CA LEU A 77 20.69 11.98 -11.18
C LEU A 77 19.59 11.78 -12.22
N LEU A 78 19.96 11.64 -13.50
CA LEU A 78 19.01 11.31 -14.58
C LEU A 78 18.33 9.96 -14.36
N ASP A 79 19.03 8.95 -13.85
CA ASP A 79 18.45 7.65 -13.50
C ASP A 79 17.50 7.77 -12.30
N LEU A 80 17.90 8.52 -11.28
CA LEU A 80 17.12 8.74 -10.07
C LEU A 80 15.81 9.48 -10.34
N ILE A 81 15.77 10.43 -11.27
CA ILE A 81 14.54 11.15 -11.68
C ILE A 81 13.78 10.44 -12.81
N ASP A 82 14.17 9.21 -13.15
CA ASP A 82 13.52 8.39 -14.18
C ASP A 82 13.54 9.01 -15.60
N ARG A 83 14.46 9.96 -15.86
CA ARG A 83 14.67 10.58 -17.18
C ARG A 83 15.66 9.83 -18.05
N LYS A 84 16.60 9.09 -17.45
CA LYS A 84 17.52 8.26 -18.23
C LYS A 84 16.71 7.13 -18.86
N THR A 85 16.51 7.19 -20.17
CA THR A 85 16.14 6.03 -20.98
C THR A 85 17.35 5.10 -21.09
N SER A 86 17.95 4.70 -19.97
CA SER A 86 18.82 3.53 -19.93
C SER A 86 18.00 2.44 -20.59
N GLY A 87 18.50 1.74 -21.62
CA GLY A 87 17.73 0.75 -22.40
C GLY A 87 17.04 -0.37 -21.57
N ARG A 88 17.16 -0.36 -20.25
CA ARG A 88 16.26 -0.97 -19.27
C ARG A 88 14.87 -0.32 -19.31
N GLN A 89 14.01 -0.93 -20.11
CA GLN A 89 12.56 -0.70 -20.09
C GLN A 89 12.01 -0.67 -18.65
N PRO A 90 11.18 0.31 -18.27
CA PRO A 90 10.61 0.37 -16.94
C PRO A 90 9.87 -0.94 -16.62
N GLY A 91 10.13 -1.52 -15.44
CA GLY A 91 9.40 -2.70 -15.00
C GLY A 91 7.89 -2.41 -14.92
N PHE A 92 7.06 -3.45 -15.09
CA PHE A 92 5.60 -3.32 -15.17
C PHE A 92 4.97 -2.51 -14.02
N THR A 93 5.46 -2.71 -12.79
CA THR A 93 5.04 -1.92 -11.61
C THR A 93 5.40 -0.44 -11.73
N LYS A 94 6.60 -0.13 -12.23
CA LYS A 94 7.06 1.25 -12.41
C LYS A 94 6.21 1.98 -13.45
N ALA A 95 5.87 1.32 -14.56
CA ALA A 95 4.96 1.86 -15.56
C ALA A 95 3.55 2.15 -14.99
N CYS A 96 3.02 1.27 -14.14
CA CYS A 96 1.73 1.50 -13.48
C CYS A 96 1.76 2.72 -12.53
N ARG A 97 2.83 2.88 -11.72
CA ARG A 97 2.97 4.06 -10.85
C ARG A 97 3.00 5.35 -11.65
N MET A 98 3.85 5.40 -12.69
CA MET A 98 4.01 6.56 -13.56
C MET A 98 2.66 6.99 -14.16
N VAL A 99 1.90 6.06 -14.72
CA VAL A 99 0.58 6.34 -15.32
C VAL A 99 -0.43 6.88 -14.30
N LEU A 100 -0.50 6.31 -13.08
CA LEU A 100 -1.42 6.81 -12.05
C LEU A 100 -1.01 8.19 -11.54
N MET A 101 0.28 8.44 -11.34
CA MET A 101 0.81 9.72 -10.88
C MET A 101 0.53 10.83 -11.89
N GLU A 102 0.87 10.60 -13.15
CA GLU A 102 0.70 11.58 -14.24
C GLU A 102 -0.76 11.86 -14.55
N ALA A 103 -1.65 10.87 -14.39
CA ALA A 103 -3.06 11.07 -14.69
C ALA A 103 -3.73 12.06 -13.75
N GLY A 104 -3.27 12.20 -12.50
CA GLY A 104 -3.87 13.06 -11.46
C GLY A 104 -5.33 12.73 -11.09
N ARG A 105 -5.96 11.77 -11.77
CA ARG A 105 -7.36 11.36 -11.62
C ARG A 105 -7.47 9.85 -11.47
N ALA A 106 -8.62 9.39 -10.99
CA ALA A 106 -8.91 7.97 -10.96
C ALA A 106 -8.92 7.40 -12.39
N LEU A 107 -8.27 6.25 -12.61
CA LEU A 107 -8.20 5.51 -13.88
C LEU A 107 -8.74 4.09 -13.72
N GLY A 108 -9.49 3.59 -14.70
CA GLY A 108 -9.81 2.16 -14.80
C GLY A 108 -8.61 1.34 -15.30
N ALA A 109 -8.60 0.03 -15.05
CA ALA A 109 -7.50 -0.84 -15.46
C ALA A 109 -7.24 -0.80 -16.99
N ARG A 110 -8.30 -0.70 -17.82
CA ARG A 110 -8.16 -0.54 -19.27
C ARG A 110 -7.48 0.77 -19.67
N GLU A 111 -7.88 1.89 -19.05
CA GLU A 111 -7.25 3.19 -19.29
C GLU A 111 -5.78 3.21 -18.86
N VAL A 112 -5.41 2.41 -17.85
CA VAL A 112 -4.01 2.24 -17.46
C VAL A 112 -3.27 1.43 -18.53
N CYS A 113 -3.83 0.31 -19.02
CA CYS A 113 -3.24 -0.43 -20.13
C CYS A 113 -3.04 0.45 -21.37
N GLU A 114 -4.04 1.21 -21.79
CA GLU A 114 -3.97 2.11 -22.95
C GLU A 114 -2.82 3.12 -22.79
N ARG A 115 -2.71 3.77 -21.63
CA ARG A 115 -1.61 4.72 -21.38
C ARG A 115 -0.23 4.07 -21.31
N ILE A 116 -0.13 2.85 -20.77
CA ILE A 116 1.15 2.11 -20.79
C ILE A 116 1.48 1.74 -22.25
N GLN A 117 0.50 1.35 -23.07
CA GLN A 117 0.70 1.03 -24.47
C GLN A 117 1.20 2.24 -25.27
N GLU A 118 0.68 3.44 -24.99
CA GLU A 118 1.11 4.68 -25.65
C GLU A 118 2.52 5.12 -25.24
N LYS A 119 2.87 4.98 -23.96
CA LYS A 119 4.12 5.54 -23.41
C LYS A 119 5.27 4.54 -23.36
N VAL A 120 4.96 3.29 -23.04
CA VAL A 120 5.95 2.23 -22.85
C VAL A 120 5.44 0.89 -23.44
N PRO A 121 5.19 0.81 -24.75
CA PRO A 121 4.67 -0.39 -25.43
C PRO A 121 5.35 -1.71 -25.03
N PRO A 122 6.70 -1.79 -24.93
CA PRO A 122 7.40 -3.05 -24.65
C PRO A 122 7.07 -3.67 -23.29
N VAL A 123 6.50 -2.90 -22.36
CA VAL A 123 6.14 -3.38 -21.03
C VAL A 123 4.94 -4.31 -21.08
N LEU A 124 3.95 -4.03 -21.93
CA LEU A 124 2.75 -4.88 -22.05
C LEU A 124 3.03 -6.16 -22.82
N LEU A 125 3.93 -6.11 -23.82
CA LEU A 125 4.28 -7.26 -24.67
C LEU A 125 4.87 -8.44 -23.90
N ARG A 126 5.39 -8.21 -22.69
CA ARG A 126 5.98 -9.25 -21.83
C ARG A 126 4.94 -10.02 -21.02
N HIS A 127 3.66 -9.62 -21.08
CA HIS A 127 2.59 -10.18 -20.27
C HIS A 127 1.54 -10.83 -21.16
N LYS A 128 1.23 -12.11 -20.90
CA LYS A 128 0.19 -12.87 -21.60
C LYS A 128 -1.20 -12.24 -21.45
N ASP A 129 -1.47 -11.65 -20.29
CA ASP A 129 -2.67 -10.87 -20.00
C ASP A 129 -2.28 -9.53 -19.34
N PRO A 130 -2.15 -8.46 -20.15
CA PRO A 130 -1.83 -7.12 -19.65
C PRO A 130 -2.86 -6.58 -18.65
N LEU A 131 -4.14 -6.89 -18.83
CA LEU A 131 -5.22 -6.34 -18.01
C LEU A 131 -5.24 -6.98 -16.62
N ALA A 132 -5.06 -8.30 -16.54
CA ALA A 132 -4.92 -9.01 -15.27
C ALA A 132 -3.64 -8.58 -14.53
N SER A 133 -2.54 -8.41 -15.27
CA SER A 133 -1.27 -7.95 -14.72
C SER A 133 -1.38 -6.53 -14.14
N VAL A 134 -2.01 -5.61 -14.87
CA VAL A 134 -2.28 -4.24 -14.40
C VAL A 134 -3.13 -4.28 -13.15
N THR A 135 -4.25 -5.02 -13.16
CA THR A 135 -5.16 -5.10 -12.01
C THR A 135 -4.44 -5.63 -10.76
N THR A 136 -3.58 -6.64 -10.92
CA THR A 136 -2.77 -7.19 -9.83
C THR A 136 -1.85 -6.15 -9.24
N VAL A 137 -1.12 -5.41 -10.09
CA VAL A 137 -0.22 -4.34 -9.63
C VAL A 137 -1.01 -3.21 -8.98
N LEU A 138 -2.13 -2.78 -9.55
CA LEU A 138 -2.96 -1.73 -8.98
C LEU A 138 -3.49 -2.10 -7.59
N ASN A 139 -3.88 -3.36 -7.37
CA ASN A 139 -4.26 -3.86 -6.04
C ASN A 139 -3.08 -3.82 -5.07
N ARG A 140 -1.88 -4.25 -5.49
CA ARG A 140 -0.67 -4.13 -4.66
C ARG A 140 -0.33 -2.69 -4.30
N LEU A 141 -0.50 -1.74 -5.24
CA LEU A 141 -0.29 -0.32 -4.96
C LEU A 141 -1.30 0.21 -3.94
N VAL A 142 -2.52 -0.34 -3.90
CA VAL A 142 -3.50 -0.04 -2.85
C VAL A 142 -3.08 -0.64 -1.51
N GLU A 143 -2.64 -1.90 -1.50
CA GLU A 143 -2.09 -2.56 -0.29
C GLU A 143 -0.88 -1.79 0.27
N TYR A 144 -0.05 -1.23 -0.59
CA TYR A 144 1.11 -0.41 -0.21
C TYR A 144 0.76 1.02 0.20
N GLY A 145 -0.51 1.44 0.10
CA GLY A 145 -0.96 2.80 0.41
C GLY A 145 -0.54 3.86 -0.61
N GLU A 146 -0.05 3.45 -1.79
CA GLU A 146 0.38 4.36 -2.86
C GLU A 146 -0.80 4.79 -3.75
N ALA A 147 -1.83 3.94 -3.84
CA ALA A 147 -3.05 4.20 -4.59
C ALA A 147 -4.29 3.97 -3.72
N ARG A 148 -5.42 4.58 -4.10
CA ARG A 148 -6.73 4.29 -3.54
C ARG A 148 -7.66 3.73 -4.61
N THR A 149 -8.53 2.81 -4.21
CA THR A 149 -9.61 2.32 -5.08
C THR A 149 -10.84 3.20 -4.92
N LEU A 150 -11.48 3.55 -6.04
CA LEU A 150 -12.77 4.23 -6.09
C LEU A 150 -13.74 3.41 -6.96
N ILE A 151 -15.04 3.55 -6.70
CA ILE A 151 -16.09 3.07 -7.58
C ILE A 151 -16.61 4.27 -8.37
N ARG A 152 -16.56 4.21 -9.70
CA ARG A 152 -17.12 5.25 -10.57
C ARG A 152 -18.64 5.11 -10.66
N GLU A 153 -19.29 6.14 -11.19
CA GLU A 153 -20.74 6.18 -11.44
C GLU A 153 -21.24 4.99 -12.28
N ASN A 154 -20.40 4.46 -13.16
CA ASN A 154 -20.70 3.27 -13.97
C ASN A 154 -20.52 1.93 -13.23
N GLY A 155 -20.32 1.95 -11.90
CA GLY A 155 -20.10 0.78 -11.06
C GLY A 155 -18.74 0.10 -11.21
N ARG A 156 -17.86 0.61 -12.08
CA ARG A 156 -16.53 0.00 -12.30
C ARG A 156 -15.50 0.53 -11.32
N ARG A 157 -14.58 -0.35 -10.93
CA ARG A 157 -13.41 0.00 -10.12
C ARG A 157 -12.46 0.92 -10.91
N ALA A 158 -11.98 1.93 -10.23
CA ALA A 158 -10.92 2.81 -10.68
C ALA A 158 -9.88 2.98 -9.57
N TRP A 159 -8.65 3.30 -9.96
CA TRP A 159 -7.53 3.51 -9.07
C TRP A 159 -7.01 4.91 -9.26
N GLN A 160 -6.76 5.61 -8.15
CA GLN A 160 -6.18 6.93 -8.17
C GLN A 160 -4.91 6.90 -7.34
N TRP A 161 -3.86 7.57 -7.82
CA TRP A 161 -2.70 7.84 -6.98
C TRP A 161 -3.12 8.61 -5.73
N VAL A 162 -2.56 8.26 -4.57
CA VAL A 162 -2.76 9.04 -3.36
C VAL A 162 -1.86 10.28 -3.45
N SER A 163 -2.35 11.31 -4.14
CA SER A 163 -1.88 12.68 -3.96
C SER A 163 -2.67 13.27 -2.80
N GLU A 164 -2.01 13.92 -1.85
CA GLU A 164 -2.73 14.73 -0.86
C GLU A 164 -3.51 15.82 -1.61
N PRO A 165 -4.80 16.05 -1.32
CA PRO A 165 -5.51 17.17 -1.90
C PRO A 165 -4.74 18.43 -1.54
N THR A 166 -4.43 19.28 -2.52
CA THR A 166 -4.11 20.67 -2.26
C THR A 166 -5.34 21.27 -1.60
N ALA A 167 -5.38 21.24 -0.26
CA ALA A 167 -6.30 22.01 0.54
C ALA A 167 -5.93 23.49 0.37
N ASN A 168 -6.36 24.05 -0.76
CA ASN A 168 -6.43 25.47 -0.97
C ASN A 168 -7.86 25.77 -1.43
N ALA A 169 -8.75 25.88 -0.45
CA ALA A 169 -10.08 26.45 -0.63
C ALA A 169 -10.30 27.45 0.51
N GLY A 170 -10.02 28.70 0.16
CA GLY A 170 -10.36 29.98 0.80
C GLY A 170 -11.04 29.93 2.16
N ASN A 171 -10.28 30.30 3.19
CA ASN A 171 -10.84 31.01 4.33
C ASN A 171 -11.07 32.47 3.89
N SER A 172 -12.32 32.84 3.66
CA SER A 172 -12.75 34.24 3.52
C SER A 172 -14.18 34.33 4.00
N GLN A 173 -14.33 34.54 5.31
CA GLN A 173 -15.39 35.36 5.87
C GLN A 173 -14.89 36.01 7.16
#